data_AF-A0A524JIM3-F1
#
_entry.id   AF-A0A524JIM3-F1
#
_cell.length_a   1.000
_cell.length_b   1.000
_cell.length_c   1.000
_cell.angle_alpha   90.00
_cell.angle_beta   90.00
_cell.angle_gamma   90.00
#
_symmetry.space_group_name_H-M   'P 1'
#
loop_
_entity.id
_entity.type
_entity.pdbx_description
1 polymer ?
#
loop_
_entity_poly.entity_id
_entity_poly.type
_entity_poly.pdbx_seq_one_letter_code
_entity_poly.pdbx_strand_id
1 'polypeptide(L)'
;MYENTFPNRRFQHTLSFLLKHIPTEESILDLGVPNPFSKIMTEQGYSIENTKGEDLDVDFATVRKSRAKVVTAFEIFEHLLAPFNVLREIKADHLVASVPLRLWFSSAYR
;
A
#
# COMPACT_ATOMS: atom_id res chain seq x y z
N MET A 1 -12.92 -10.21 3.69
CA MET A 1 -12.02 -10.84 2.68
C MET A 1 -11.10 -11.93 3.27
N TYR A 2 -10.94 -12.07 4.60
CA TYR A 2 -10.05 -13.09 5.19
C TYR A 2 -10.77 -13.85 6.31
N GLU A 3 -11.49 -14.91 5.97
CA GLU A 3 -12.14 -15.75 7.00
C GLU A 3 -11.46 -17.12 7.17
N ASN A 4 -10.73 -17.67 6.18
CA ASN A 4 -10.15 -19.02 6.31
C ASN A 4 -8.80 -19.29 5.62
N THR A 5 -8.26 -18.38 4.80
CA THR A 5 -6.95 -18.56 4.16
C THR A 5 -6.24 -17.22 3.99
N PHE A 6 -5.03 -17.12 4.55
CA PHE A 6 -4.15 -15.98 4.33
C PHE A 6 -3.19 -16.29 3.18
N PRO A 7 -2.92 -15.32 2.28
CA PRO A 7 -1.99 -15.50 1.16
C PRO A 7 -0.53 -15.44 1.66
N ASN A 8 -0.14 -16.39 2.50
CA ASN A 8 1.13 -16.40 3.24
C ASN A 8 2.35 -16.24 2.33
N ARG A 9 2.38 -16.94 1.19
CA ARG A 9 3.47 -16.84 0.21
C ARG A 9 3.62 -15.41 -0.33
N ARG A 10 2.51 -14.75 -0.64
CA ARG A 10 2.52 -13.38 -1.15
C ARG A 10 3.00 -12.43 -0.08
N PHE A 11 2.46 -12.51 1.14
CA PHE A 11 2.91 -11.67 2.26
C PHE A 11 4.40 -11.85 2.56
N GLN A 12 4.92 -13.08 2.52
CA GLN A 12 6.36 -13.34 2.66
C GLN A 12 7.19 -12.64 1.59
N HIS A 13 6.78 -12.72 0.31
CA HIS A 13 7.49 -12.04 -0.77
C HIS A 13 7.40 -10.51 -0.65
N THR A 14 6.21 -9.98 -0.36
CA THR A 14 5.99 -8.54 -0.18
C THR A 14 6.82 -8.00 0.98
N LEU A 15 6.82 -8.70 2.13
CA LEU A 15 7.60 -8.30 3.29
C LEU A 15 9.11 -8.38 3.02
N SER A 16 9.56 -9.44 2.35
CA SER A 16 10.98 -9.59 1.99
C SER A 16 11.45 -8.47 1.05
N PHE A 17 10.60 -8.06 0.11
CA PHE A 17 10.87 -6.90 -0.74
C PHE A 17 10.92 -5.60 0.07
N LEU A 18 9.94 -5.39 0.95
CA LEU A 18 9.87 -4.19 1.79
C LEU A 18 11.11 -4.06 2.69
N LEU A 19 11.46 -5.11 3.45
CA LEU A 19 12.63 -5.14 4.35
C LEU A 19 13.95 -4.92 3.61
N LYS A 20 14.05 -5.37 2.35
CA LYS A 20 15.24 -5.16 1.53
C LYS A 20 15.43 -3.70 1.13
N HIS A 21 14.34 -2.94 0.99
CA HIS A 21 14.36 -1.62 0.37
C HIS A 21 14.03 -0.47 1.31
N ILE A 22 13.30 -0.73 2.40
CA ILE A 22 12.82 0.28 3.35
C ILE A 22 13.29 -0.08 4.76
N PRO A 23 14.11 0.77 5.41
CA PRO A 23 14.49 0.60 6.81
C PRO A 23 13.27 0.59 7.75
N THR A 24 13.32 -0.21 8.81
CA THR A 24 12.21 -0.35 9.77
C THR A 24 11.93 0.92 10.59
N GLU A 25 12.89 1.83 10.65
CA GLU A 25 12.78 3.13 11.32
C GLU A 25 11.95 4.14 10.54
N GLU A 26 11.72 3.91 9.24
CA GLU A 26 10.90 4.80 8.42
C GLU A 26 9.40 4.61 8.74
N SER A 27 8.68 5.73 8.86
CA SER A 27 7.23 5.72 9.04
C SER A 27 6.52 5.47 7.71
N ILE A 28 5.54 4.58 7.74
CA ILE A 28 4.77 4.16 6.57
C ILE A 28 3.31 4.63 6.71
N LEU A 29 2.78 5.22 5.63
CA LEU A 29 1.34 5.32 5.41
C LEU A 29 0.92 4.20 4.44
N ASP A 30 0.15 3.24 4.93
CA ASP A 30 -0.41 2.14 4.14
C ASP A 30 -1.80 2.55 3.62
N LEU A 31 -1.90 2.75 2.30
CA LEU A 31 -3.14 3.14 1.65
C LEU A 31 -4.15 1.98 1.71
N GLY A 32 -5.37 2.30 2.13
CA GLY A 32 -6.38 1.33 2.53
C GLY A 32 -6.59 1.30 4.06
N VAL A 33 -7.64 0.61 4.48
CA VAL A 33 -7.94 0.37 5.89
C VAL A 33 -6.97 -0.65 6.49
N PRO A 34 -6.78 -0.69 7.83
CA PRO A 34 -5.94 -1.68 8.49
C PRO A 34 -6.26 -3.10 8.04
N ASN A 35 -5.24 -3.83 7.62
CA ASN A 35 -5.36 -5.15 7.03
C ASN A 35 -4.38 -6.15 7.68
N PRO A 36 -4.47 -7.46 7.37
CA PRO A 36 -3.56 -8.45 7.95
C PRO A 36 -2.08 -8.18 7.67
N PHE A 37 -1.75 -7.60 6.51
CA PHE A 37 -0.37 -7.25 6.19
C PHE A 37 0.12 -6.05 7.02
N SER A 38 -0.75 -5.08 7.34
CA SER A 38 -0.42 -4.00 8.28
C SER A 38 0.01 -4.57 9.64
N LYS A 39 -0.67 -5.61 10.15
CA LYS A 39 -0.25 -6.30 11.39
C LYS A 39 1.13 -6.94 11.26
N ILE A 40 1.38 -7.64 10.16
CA ILE A 40 2.68 -8.24 9.87
C ILE A 40 3.78 -7.17 9.84
N MET A 41 3.55 -6.04 9.18
CA MET A 41 4.53 -4.95 9.15
C MET A 41 4.81 -4.37 10.55
N THR A 42 3.77 -4.17 11.36
CA THR A 42 3.94 -3.73 12.76
C THR A 42 4.74 -4.74 13.59
N GLU A 43 4.47 -6.05 13.43
CA GLU A 43 5.23 -7.11 14.10
C GLU A 43 6.71 -7.15 13.69
N GLN A 44 7.04 -6.66 12.49
CA GLN A 44 8.41 -6.52 11.99
C GLN A 44 9.08 -5.20 12.39
N GLY A 45 8.41 -4.37 13.21
CA GLY A 45 8.98 -3.16 13.80
C GLY A 45 8.72 -1.87 13.03
N TYR A 46 7.93 -1.91 11.95
CA TYR A 46 7.54 -0.69 11.24
C TYR A 46 6.52 0.13 12.03
N SER A 47 6.61 1.46 11.92
CA SER A 47 5.56 2.38 12.34
C SER A 47 4.56 2.59 11.21
N ILE A 48 3.37 2.00 11.33
CA ILE A 48 2.32 2.02 10.30
C ILE A 48 1.16 2.92 10.70
N GLU A 49 0.77 3.82 9.82
CA GLU A 49 -0.55 4.47 9.80
C GLU A 49 -1.33 3.99 8.57
N ASN A 50 -2.66 3.96 8.67
CA ASN A 50 -3.55 3.60 7.56
C ASN A 50 -4.49 4.76 7.24
N THR A 51 -4.96 4.80 5.99
CA THR A 51 -6.19 5.53 5.66
C THR A 51 -7.40 4.87 6.35
N LYS A 52 -8.53 5.58 6.44
CA LYS A 52 -9.68 5.20 7.26
C LYS A 52 -10.87 4.66 6.47
N GLY A 53 -10.70 4.45 5.17
CA GLY A 53 -11.75 3.97 4.26
C GLY A 53 -12.43 5.09 3.48
N GLU A 54 -11.83 6.28 3.45
CA GLU A 54 -12.20 7.34 2.51
C GLU A 54 -12.05 6.90 1.05
N ASP A 55 -12.84 7.52 0.17
CA ASP A 55 -12.74 7.31 -1.28
C ASP A 55 -11.53 8.07 -1.82
N LEU A 56 -10.45 7.34 -2.10
CA LEU A 56 -9.19 7.88 -2.59
C LEU A 56 -9.24 8.33 -4.07
N ASP A 57 -10.40 8.35 -4.73
CA ASP A 57 -10.57 9.09 -5.98
C ASP A 57 -10.95 10.56 -5.75
N VAL A 58 -11.45 10.93 -4.56
CA VAL A 58 -11.99 12.27 -4.27
C VAL A 58 -11.54 12.89 -2.94
N ASP A 59 -11.26 12.08 -1.92
CA ASP A 59 -10.83 12.54 -0.59
C ASP A 59 -9.38 12.14 -0.32
N PHE A 60 -8.51 13.16 -0.29
CA PHE A 60 -7.08 13.01 -0.06
C PHE A 60 -6.63 13.60 1.28
N ALA A 61 -7.57 13.91 2.19
CA ALA A 61 -7.26 14.66 3.40
C ALA A 61 -6.21 13.96 4.28
N THR A 62 -6.31 12.64 4.43
CA THR A 62 -5.33 11.84 5.18
C THR A 62 -3.97 11.83 4.49
N VAL A 63 -3.95 11.55 3.18
CA VAL A 63 -2.72 11.49 2.37
C VAL A 63 -1.97 12.82 2.41
N ARG A 64 -2.68 13.95 2.24
CA ARG A 64 -2.08 15.30 2.28
C ARG A 64 -1.50 15.69 3.65
N LYS A 65 -2.10 15.20 4.74
CA LYS A 65 -1.71 15.53 6.12
C LYS A 65 -0.64 14.60 6.67
N SER A 66 -0.46 13.43 6.06
CA SER A 66 0.55 12.46 6.49
C SER A 66 1.96 13.04 6.39
N ARG A 67 2.79 12.65 7.36
CA ARG A 67 4.22 12.94 7.41
C ARG A 67 5.06 11.67 7.25
N ALA A 68 4.44 10.58 6.83
CA ALA A 68 5.11 9.32 6.57
C ALA A 68 6.22 9.51 5.54
N LYS A 69 7.33 8.78 5.74
CA LYS A 69 8.47 8.78 4.82
C LYS A 69 8.27 7.83 3.64
N VAL A 70 7.40 6.85 3.82
CA VAL A 70 7.07 5.85 2.82
C VAL A 70 5.55 5.75 2.71
N VAL A 71 5.07 5.56 1.49
CA VAL A 71 3.70 5.11 1.25
C VAL A 71 3.72 3.69 0.72
N THR A 72 2.90 2.81 1.29
CA THR A 72 2.62 1.49 0.74
C THR A 72 1.25 1.47 0.08
N ALA A 73 1.15 0.85 -1.09
CA ALA A 73 -0.08 0.73 -1.87
C ALA A 73 -0.18 -0.69 -2.44
N PHE A 74 -0.52 -1.64 -1.58
CA PHE A 74 -0.66 -3.05 -1.96
C PHE A 74 -2.11 -3.36 -2.35
N GLU A 75 -2.30 -3.82 -3.58
CA GLU A 75 -3.58 -4.23 -4.18
C GLU A 75 -4.70 -3.19 -4.00
N ILE A 76 -4.39 -1.91 -4.21
CA ILE A 76 -5.36 -0.82 -4.08
C ILE A 76 -5.52 0.00 -5.36
N PHE A 77 -4.47 0.19 -6.16
CA PHE A 77 -4.55 1.04 -7.35
C PHE A 77 -5.42 0.46 -8.46
N GLU A 78 -5.56 -0.86 -8.53
CA GLU A 78 -6.51 -1.53 -9.44
C GLU A 78 -7.98 -1.30 -9.07
N HIS A 79 -8.24 -0.76 -7.88
CA HIS A 79 -9.58 -0.45 -7.39
C HIS A 79 -9.93 1.04 -7.50
N LEU A 80 -8.96 1.90 -7.84
CA LEU A 80 -9.19 3.33 -8.06
C LEU A 80 -9.49 3.60 -9.54
N LEU A 81 -10.36 4.58 -9.79
CA LEU A 81 -10.63 5.04 -11.15
C LEU A 81 -9.43 5.82 -11.71
N ALA A 82 -8.80 6.65 -10.89
CA ALA A 82 -7.68 7.50 -11.28
C ALA A 82 -6.58 7.52 -10.21
N PRO A 83 -5.72 6.48 -10.14
CA PRO A 83 -4.61 6.41 -9.18
C PRO A 83 -3.69 7.64 -9.19
N PHE A 84 -3.53 8.29 -10.34
CA PHE A 84 -2.73 9.50 -10.46
C PHE A 84 -3.15 10.61 -9.48
N ASN A 85 -4.44 10.74 -9.18
CA ASN A 85 -4.94 11.81 -8.33
C ASN A 85 -4.42 11.67 -6.90
N VAL A 86 -4.50 10.47 -6.30
CA VAL A 86 -3.95 10.23 -4.96
C VAL A 86 -2.42 10.29 -4.97
N LEU A 87 -1.77 9.76 -6.03
CA LEU A 87 -0.32 9.76 -6.17
C LEU A 87 0.28 11.18 -6.13
N ARG A 88 -0.37 12.14 -6.78
CA ARG A 88 0.07 13.54 -6.80
C ARG A 88 0.02 14.21 -5.42
N GLU A 89 -0.81 13.70 -4.51
CA GLU A 89 -0.99 14.27 -3.17
C GLU A 89 -0.04 13.68 -2.14
N ILE A 90 0.67 12.60 -2.48
CA ILE A 90 1.68 11.95 -1.62
C ILE A 90 2.89 12.88 -1.46
N LYS A 91 3.33 13.04 -0.21
CA LYS A 91 4.52 13.82 0.16
C LYS A 91 5.70 12.97 0.66
N ALA A 92 5.52 11.66 0.69
CA ALA A 92 6.54 10.71 1.11
C ALA A 92 7.70 10.66 0.10
N ASP A 93 8.88 10.28 0.60
CA ASP A 93 10.09 10.18 -0.21
C ASP A 93 10.09 8.88 -1.05
N HIS A 94 9.39 7.85 -0.57
CA HIS A 94 9.29 6.55 -1.24
C HIS A 94 7.84 6.10 -1.42
N LEU A 95 7.58 5.41 -2.53
CA LEU A 95 6.35 4.68 -2.81
C LEU A 95 6.69 3.21 -3.09
N VAL A 96 6.04 2.31 -2.35
CA VAL A 96 6.11 0.87 -2.60
C VAL A 96 4.70 0.38 -2.95
N ALA A 97 4.52 -0.08 -4.18
CA ALA A 97 3.21 -0.49 -4.68
C ALA A 97 3.27 -1.87 -5.33
N SER A 98 2.16 -2.60 -5.27
CA SER A 98 1.94 -3.77 -6.13
C SER A 98 1.01 -3.39 -7.27
N VAL A 99 1.30 -3.87 -8.47
CA VAL A 99 0.43 -3.72 -9.64
C VAL A 99 0.18 -5.09 -10.27
N PRO A 100 -1.06 -5.39 -10.71
CA PRO A 100 -1.34 -6.61 -11.43
C PRO A 100 -0.61 -6.61 -12.78
N LEU A 101 0.26 -7.60 -13.01
CA LEU A 101 0.95 -7.80 -14.29
C LEU A 101 0.03 -8.38 -15.39
N ARG A 102 -1.27 -8.52 -15.14
CA ARG A 102 -2.22 -8.95 -16.16
C ARG A 102 -3.60 -8.40 -15.79
N LEU A 103 -4.05 -7.42 -16.57
CA LEU A 103 -5.41 -6.91 -16.46
C LEU A 103 -6.33 -7.82 -17.27
N TRP A 104 -7.56 -8.03 -16.80
CA TRP A 104 -8.52 -8.91 -17.47
C TRP A 104 -8.91 -8.43 -18.88
N PHE A 105 -8.69 -7.15 -19.19
CA PHE A 105 -8.96 -6.54 -20.50
C PHE A 105 -7.70 -6.19 -21.31
N SER A 106 -6.48 -6.42 -20.79
CA SER A 106 -5.24 -6.11 -21.51
C SER A 106 -4.06 -6.94 -21.00
N SER A 107 -3.28 -7.52 -21.92
CA SER A 107 -1.95 -8.03 -21.57
C SER A 107 -1.09 -6.88 -21.04
N ALA A 108 -0.22 -7.13 -20.05
CA ALA A 108 0.61 -6.08 -19.44
C ALA A 108 1.66 -5.48 -20.39
N TYR A 109 1.91 -6.14 -21.52
CA TYR A 109 2.78 -5.65 -22.58
C TYR A 109 2.10 -5.88 -23.94
N ARG A 110 2.36 -4.95 -24.87
CA ARG A 110 2.24 -5.18 -26.31
C ARG A 110 3.56 -5.70 -26.84
#